data_AF-A0A167EKE0-F1
#
_entry.id   AF-A0A167EKE0-F1
#
_cell.length_a   1.000
_cell.length_b   1.000
_cell.length_c   1.000
_cell.angle_alpha   90.00
_cell.angle_beta   90.00
_cell.angle_gamma   90.00
#
_symmetry.space_group_name_H-M   'P 1'
#
loop_
_entity.id
_entity.type
_entity.pdbx_description
1 polymer ?
#
loop_
_entity_poly.entity_id
_entity_poly.type
_entity_poly.pdbx_seq_one_letter_code
_entity_poly.pdbx_strand_id
1 'polypeptide(L)'
;MKTKIKNIVQLLVAIAGSSMTSAFAQSSEPMSCQWQFDQQNEVAIHESLLCNNPVGSSSSDLLIAKKVNIPSQGFCSVNWLDGYRSELKGSIQVTGEKSACYGSAVSFKPAPRSRIVNGVTESLLDCSWTPKGNNTHQLMCNTNQGQALNLPIATKLQQKNSGSCYMIFNENSLKHIDGGTVVIDNAPRTDACDIGPAYFRAYPQKRVVNGFEQTLLQCEWRNQSEQVSMKYCTGAQGWNGDVAVAYRVGASTHSLVDALNEGLTNGQLIEDKSLNSTNPPLYFSAY
;
A
#
# COMPACT_ATOMS: atom_id res chain seq x y z
N MET A 1 -57.45 -6.01 -24.12
CA MET A 1 -56.88 -5.65 -22.79
C MET A 1 -56.74 -6.94 -21.98
N LYS A 2 -55.58 -7.17 -21.32
CA LYS A 2 -55.15 -8.40 -20.61
C LYS A 2 -54.77 -9.60 -21.49
N THR A 3 -53.49 -9.68 -21.88
CA THR A 3 -52.60 -10.89 -21.82
C THR A 3 -51.34 -10.71 -22.68
N LYS A 4 -50.43 -9.80 -22.29
CA LYS A 4 -49.02 -9.80 -22.76
C LYS A 4 -48.06 -9.22 -21.70
N ILE A 5 -48.26 -9.54 -20.42
CA ILE A 5 -47.38 -9.12 -19.30
C ILE A 5 -47.04 -10.32 -18.41
N LYS A 6 -46.56 -11.42 -19.01
CA LYS A 6 -46.03 -12.55 -18.22
C LYS A 6 -44.69 -13.12 -18.67
N ASN A 7 -44.15 -12.67 -19.81
CA ASN A 7 -42.88 -13.19 -20.34
C ASN A 7 -41.71 -12.19 -20.32
N ILE A 8 -41.80 -11.10 -19.54
CA ILE A 8 -40.73 -10.08 -19.43
C ILE A 8 -40.11 -10.04 -18.01
N VAL A 9 -40.61 -10.82 -17.05
CA VAL A 9 -40.14 -10.79 -15.64
C VAL A 9 -39.14 -11.91 -15.30
N GLN A 10 -38.70 -12.71 -16.27
CA GLN A 10 -37.76 -13.82 -16.01
C GLN A 10 -36.39 -13.69 -16.71
N LEU A 11 -36.01 -12.49 -17.15
CA LEU A 11 -34.70 -12.24 -17.76
C LEU A 11 -33.89 -11.13 -17.07
N LEU A 12 -34.02 -11.00 -15.74
CA LEU A 12 -33.17 -10.17 -14.89
C LEU A 12 -32.68 -10.94 -13.64
N VAL A 13 -32.47 -12.25 -13.81
CA VAL A 13 -31.65 -13.07 -12.91
C VAL A 13 -30.42 -13.46 -13.71
N ALA A 14 -29.24 -13.33 -13.10
CA ALA A 14 -27.91 -13.50 -13.68
C ALA A 14 -27.36 -12.27 -14.43
N ILE A 15 -26.99 -11.23 -13.68
CA ILE A 15 -25.62 -10.70 -13.53
C ILE A 15 -25.67 -9.80 -12.29
N ALA A 16 -25.63 -10.42 -11.12
CA ALA A 16 -25.08 -9.79 -9.92
C ALA A 16 -23.92 -10.69 -9.51
N GLY A 17 -22.93 -10.75 -10.39
CA GLY A 17 -21.67 -11.40 -10.11
C GLY A 17 -21.04 -10.71 -8.91
N SER A 18 -20.87 -11.47 -7.83
CA SER A 18 -19.63 -11.56 -7.07
C SER A 18 -18.68 -10.36 -7.25
N SER A 19 -19.10 -9.21 -6.74
CA SER A 19 -18.20 -8.19 -6.27
C SER A 19 -18.30 -8.30 -4.76
N MET A 20 -17.25 -8.84 -4.14
CA MET A 20 -17.05 -8.72 -2.71
C MET A 20 -17.03 -7.23 -2.39
N THR A 21 -18.18 -6.65 -2.09
CA THR A 21 -18.28 -5.37 -1.40
C THR A 21 -17.75 -5.65 -0.02
N SER A 22 -16.44 -5.51 0.14
CA SER A 22 -15.83 -5.30 1.44
C SER A 22 -16.59 -4.10 2.03
N ALA A 23 -17.35 -4.36 3.09
CA ALA A 23 -17.98 -3.31 3.85
C ALA A 23 -16.82 -2.53 4.49
N PHE A 24 -16.54 -1.32 4.03
CA PHE A 24 -15.47 -0.52 4.60
C PHE A 24 -16.05 0.43 5.63
N ALA A 25 -15.42 0.49 6.79
CA ALA A 25 -15.81 1.36 7.89
C ALA A 25 -15.90 2.82 7.41
N GLN A 26 -17.07 3.43 7.57
CA GLN A 26 -17.33 4.82 7.17
C GLN A 26 -17.31 5.83 8.32
N SER A 27 -17.03 5.43 9.55
CA SER A 27 -17.23 6.31 10.72
C SER A 27 -15.96 6.45 11.56
N SER A 28 -15.68 7.70 11.96
CA SER A 28 -14.68 8.08 12.97
C SER A 28 -15.27 8.09 14.39
N GLU A 29 -16.43 7.46 14.58
CA GLU A 29 -17.07 7.37 15.90
C GLU A 29 -16.26 6.45 16.81
N PRO A 30 -16.42 6.61 18.14
CA PRO A 30 -15.83 5.69 19.09
C PRO A 30 -16.26 4.25 18.80
N MET A 31 -15.27 3.37 18.71
CA MET A 31 -15.47 1.94 18.64
C MET A 31 -16.05 1.44 19.97
N SER A 32 -16.95 0.46 19.91
CA SER A 32 -17.37 -0.26 21.11
C SER A 32 -16.24 -1.16 21.57
N CYS A 33 -15.76 -0.92 22.80
CA CYS A 33 -14.61 -1.62 23.37
C CYS A 33 -14.92 -2.14 24.77
N GLN A 34 -14.35 -3.30 25.11
CA GLN A 34 -14.49 -3.91 26.42
C GLN A 34 -13.15 -4.45 26.91
N TRP A 35 -12.84 -4.19 28.17
CA TRP A 35 -11.74 -4.86 28.85
C TRP A 35 -12.15 -6.29 29.17
N GLN A 36 -11.32 -7.24 28.77
CA GLN A 36 -11.46 -8.65 29.07
C GLN A 36 -10.32 -9.10 29.97
N PHE A 37 -10.67 -9.90 30.97
CA PHE A 37 -9.70 -10.53 31.83
C PHE A 37 -8.95 -11.62 31.07
N ASP A 38 -7.62 -11.52 31.03
CA ASP A 38 -6.77 -12.54 30.42
C ASP A 38 -6.35 -13.57 31.47
N GLN A 39 -5.72 -13.11 32.56
CA GLN A 39 -5.21 -13.93 33.64
C GLN A 39 -4.86 -13.09 34.87
N GLN A 40 -4.69 -13.75 36.01
CA GLN A 40 -4.16 -13.16 37.24
C GLN A 40 -3.15 -14.10 37.88
N ASN A 41 -2.08 -13.55 38.42
CA ASN A 41 -1.15 -14.25 39.30
C ASN A 41 -1.08 -13.53 40.66
N GLU A 42 -0.17 -13.96 41.54
CA GLU A 42 -0.03 -13.40 42.90
C GLU A 42 0.33 -11.91 42.90
N VAL A 43 0.85 -11.38 41.79
CA VAL A 43 1.41 -10.02 41.71
C VAL A 43 0.54 -9.11 40.85
N ALA A 44 -0.03 -9.61 39.75
CA ALA A 44 -0.64 -8.78 38.73
C ALA A 44 -1.91 -9.38 38.12
N ILE A 45 -2.79 -8.49 37.70
CA ILE A 45 -3.96 -8.76 36.86
C ILE A 45 -3.63 -8.29 35.44
N HIS A 46 -3.85 -9.17 34.46
CA HIS A 46 -3.63 -8.92 33.05
C HIS A 46 -4.98 -8.86 32.34
N GLU A 47 -5.21 -7.79 31.58
CA GLU A 47 -6.43 -7.57 30.82
C GLU A 47 -6.12 -7.10 29.40
N SER A 48 -6.98 -7.46 28.45
CA SER A 48 -6.92 -7.03 27.06
C SER A 48 -8.11 -6.16 26.72
N LEU A 49 -7.88 -5.02 26.06
CA LEU A 49 -8.95 -4.18 25.51
C LEU A 49 -9.26 -4.68 24.10
N LEU A 50 -10.45 -5.25 23.92
CA LEU A 50 -10.95 -5.68 22.62
C LEU A 50 -12.01 -4.69 22.13
N CYS A 51 -11.95 -4.34 20.85
CA CYS A 51 -12.94 -3.47 20.22
C CYS A 51 -13.55 -4.13 18.99
N ASN A 52 -14.83 -3.84 18.72
CA ASN A 52 -15.53 -4.37 17.56
C ASN A 52 -14.78 -4.06 16.27
N ASN A 53 -14.70 -5.03 15.37
CA ASN A 53 -14.00 -4.86 14.10
C ASN A 53 -14.75 -3.89 13.16
N PRO A 54 -14.12 -2.82 12.67
CA PRO A 54 -14.79 -1.82 11.84
C PRO A 54 -14.99 -2.29 10.38
N VAL A 55 -14.33 -3.38 9.95
CA VAL A 55 -14.39 -3.90 8.57
C VAL A 55 -15.58 -4.85 8.36
N GLY A 56 -16.29 -5.25 9.42
CA GLY A 56 -17.52 -6.03 9.31
C GLY A 56 -17.88 -6.80 10.58
N SER A 57 -19.18 -7.03 10.78
CA SER A 57 -19.73 -7.67 12.00
C SER A 57 -19.38 -9.15 12.14
N SER A 58 -18.84 -9.80 11.11
CA SER A 58 -18.40 -11.20 11.13
C SER A 58 -16.91 -11.36 11.45
N SER A 59 -16.16 -10.26 11.54
CA SER A 59 -14.73 -10.29 11.85
C SER A 59 -14.51 -10.32 13.36
N SER A 60 -13.46 -11.01 13.80
CA SER A 60 -13.10 -11.06 15.22
C SER A 60 -12.77 -9.67 15.75
N ASP A 61 -13.08 -9.44 17.03
CA ASP A 61 -12.70 -8.23 17.75
C ASP A 61 -11.19 -7.98 17.67
N LEU A 62 -10.84 -6.69 17.69
CA LEU A 62 -9.48 -6.22 17.56
C LEU A 62 -8.88 -5.97 18.93
N LEU A 63 -7.70 -6.56 19.17
CA LEU A 63 -6.87 -6.19 20.31
C LEU A 63 -6.29 -4.79 20.11
N ILE A 64 -6.67 -3.88 21.01
CA ILE A 64 -6.28 -2.46 20.99
C ILE A 64 -5.29 -2.12 22.10
N ALA A 65 -5.38 -2.79 23.26
CA ALA A 65 -4.45 -2.53 24.34
C ALA A 65 -4.28 -3.76 25.25
N LYS A 66 -3.16 -3.80 25.96
CA LYS A 66 -2.93 -4.73 27.06
C LYS A 66 -2.63 -3.95 28.33
N LYS A 67 -3.29 -4.31 29.42
CA LYS A 67 -3.15 -3.67 30.72
C LYS A 67 -2.56 -4.65 31.73
N VAL A 68 -1.66 -4.14 32.55
CA VAL A 68 -1.13 -4.83 33.72
C VAL A 68 -1.44 -3.95 34.92
N ASN A 69 -2.16 -4.51 35.89
CA ASN A 69 -2.50 -3.84 37.13
C ASN A 69 -1.91 -4.61 38.32
N ILE A 70 -1.18 -3.91 39.21
CA ILE A 70 -0.58 -4.44 40.44
C ILE A 70 -1.24 -3.68 41.61
N PRO A 71 -2.38 -4.18 42.13
CA PRO A 71 -3.18 -3.44 43.12
C PRO A 71 -2.40 -3.13 44.40
N SER A 72 -1.53 -4.04 44.83
CA SER A 72 -0.71 -3.89 46.04
C SER A 72 0.28 -2.72 45.98
N GLN A 73 0.65 -2.28 44.77
CA GLN A 73 1.59 -1.17 44.55
C GLN A 73 0.88 0.08 44.01
N GLY A 74 -0.44 0.03 43.79
CA GLY A 74 -1.17 1.09 43.10
C GLY A 74 -0.65 1.36 41.69
N PHE A 75 0.02 0.38 41.07
CA PHE A 75 0.67 0.53 39.77
C PHE A 75 -0.22 -0.04 38.68
N CYS A 76 -0.43 0.72 37.62
CA CYS A 76 -1.14 0.26 36.45
C CYS A 76 -0.48 0.80 35.18
N SER A 77 -0.28 -0.08 34.20
CA SER A 77 0.35 0.24 32.93
C SER A 77 -0.46 -0.31 31.78
N VAL A 78 -0.62 0.48 30.71
CA VAL A 78 -1.31 0.09 29.50
C VAL A 78 -0.36 0.21 28.32
N ASN A 79 -0.21 -0.90 27.60
CA ASN A 79 0.45 -0.92 26.30
C ASN A 79 -0.62 -0.76 25.21
N TRP A 80 -0.67 0.42 24.61
CA TRP A 80 -1.59 0.75 23.52
C TRP A 80 -1.04 0.27 22.17
N LEU A 81 -1.89 -0.36 21.37
CA LEU A 81 -1.59 -0.85 20.02
C LEU A 81 -2.28 0.04 18.98
N ASP A 82 -2.28 1.35 19.19
CA ASP A 82 -2.84 2.31 18.25
C ASP A 82 -1.85 2.65 17.12
N GLY A 83 -2.36 3.22 16.03
CA GLY A 83 -1.60 3.41 14.79
C GLY A 83 -2.23 2.70 13.61
N TYR A 84 -1.54 2.74 12.47
CA TYR A 84 -2.00 2.10 11.24
C TYR A 84 -1.98 0.58 11.34
N ARG A 85 -2.99 -0.04 10.72
CA ARG A 85 -3.21 -1.49 10.66
C ARG A 85 -3.44 -1.86 9.20
N SER A 86 -2.44 -2.48 8.58
CA SER A 86 -2.46 -2.86 7.17
C SER A 86 -3.65 -3.76 6.84
N GLU A 87 -4.01 -4.67 7.76
CA GLU A 87 -5.16 -5.56 7.65
C GLU A 87 -6.52 -4.83 7.64
N LEU A 88 -6.58 -3.63 8.22
CA LEU A 88 -7.80 -2.81 8.27
C LEU A 88 -7.79 -1.69 7.22
N LYS A 89 -6.65 -1.45 6.57
CA LYS A 89 -6.43 -0.30 5.68
C LYS A 89 -6.79 1.04 6.34
N GLY A 90 -6.41 1.18 7.61
CA GLY A 90 -6.72 2.37 8.39
C GLY A 90 -5.99 2.39 9.73
N SER A 91 -6.23 3.44 10.51
CA SER A 91 -5.57 3.65 11.79
C SER A 91 -6.56 3.52 12.95
N ILE A 92 -6.13 2.80 13.98
CA ILE A 92 -6.71 2.93 15.30
C ILE A 92 -6.19 4.21 15.92
N GLN A 93 -7.08 5.04 16.45
CA GLN A 93 -6.75 6.27 17.15
C GLN A 93 -7.22 6.18 18.58
N VAL A 94 -6.31 6.42 19.53
CA VAL A 94 -6.64 6.47 20.94
C VAL A 94 -6.53 7.91 21.40
N THR A 95 -7.63 8.43 21.91
CA THR A 95 -7.75 9.79 22.47
C THR A 95 -7.96 9.72 23.97
N GLY A 96 -7.43 10.70 24.70
CA GLY A 96 -7.43 10.70 26.18
C GLY A 96 -6.05 10.45 26.78
N GLU A 97 -6.02 10.34 28.11
CA GLU A 97 -4.78 10.12 28.85
C GLU A 97 -4.31 8.66 28.73
N LYS A 98 -3.31 8.41 27.87
CA LYS A 98 -2.77 7.06 27.63
C LYS A 98 -2.04 6.45 28.85
N SER A 99 -1.60 7.28 29.80
CA SER A 99 -1.01 6.85 31.07
C SER A 99 -2.05 6.36 32.08
N ALA A 100 -3.32 6.75 31.93
CA ALA A 100 -4.39 6.31 32.80
C ALA A 100 -4.94 4.95 32.32
N CYS A 101 -5.21 4.05 33.27
CA CYS A 101 -5.81 2.75 32.96
C CYS A 101 -7.30 2.82 32.58
N TYR A 102 -7.88 4.02 32.58
CA TYR A 102 -9.27 4.32 32.29
C TYR A 102 -9.38 5.68 31.61
N GLY A 103 -10.48 5.95 30.91
CA GLY A 103 -10.77 7.29 30.37
C GLY A 103 -10.27 7.58 28.94
N SER A 104 -9.89 6.54 28.19
CA SER A 104 -9.52 6.67 26.77
C SER A 104 -10.66 6.24 25.86
N ALA A 105 -10.82 6.93 24.72
CA ALA A 105 -11.73 6.54 23.65
C ALA A 105 -10.92 6.06 22.43
N VAL A 106 -11.37 4.94 21.86
CA VAL A 106 -10.77 4.32 20.67
C VAL A 106 -11.65 4.64 19.48
N SER A 107 -11.10 5.14 18.39
CA SER A 107 -11.81 5.30 17.11
C SER A 107 -11.01 4.67 15.97
N PHE A 108 -11.68 4.43 14.85
CA PHE A 108 -11.05 3.97 13.61
C PHE A 108 -11.08 5.06 12.57
N LYS A 109 -9.97 5.26 11.88
CA LYS A 109 -9.85 6.18 10.75
C LYS A 109 -9.38 5.43 9.52
N PRO A 110 -10.25 5.16 8.51
CA PRO A 110 -9.82 4.52 7.28
C PRO A 110 -8.79 5.39 6.55
N ALA A 111 -7.80 4.76 5.92
CA ALA A 111 -6.91 5.47 5.01
C ALA A 111 -7.68 5.83 3.73
N PRO A 112 -7.50 7.05 3.19
CA PRO A 112 -8.17 7.44 1.96
C PRO A 112 -7.73 6.53 0.81
N ARG A 113 -8.68 6.00 0.05
CA ARG A 113 -8.36 5.14 -1.12
C ARG A 113 -7.57 5.87 -2.19
N SER A 114 -7.80 7.16 -2.32
CA SER A 114 -7.02 8.04 -3.16
C SER A 114 -6.84 9.39 -2.49
N ARG A 115 -5.73 10.05 -2.76
CA ARG A 115 -5.43 11.38 -2.25
C ARG A 115 -4.64 12.15 -3.31
N ILE A 116 -4.71 13.48 -3.25
CA ILE A 116 -3.92 14.34 -4.13
C ILE A 116 -2.75 14.90 -3.32
N VAL A 117 -1.53 14.62 -3.76
CA VAL A 117 -0.31 15.14 -3.16
C VAL A 117 0.47 15.85 -4.27
N ASN A 118 0.72 17.15 -4.09
CA ASN A 118 1.41 17.99 -5.08
C ASN A 118 0.80 17.89 -6.50
N GLY A 119 -0.53 17.85 -6.59
CA GLY A 119 -1.25 17.74 -7.86
C GLY A 119 -1.24 16.36 -8.51
N VAL A 120 -0.61 15.36 -7.89
CA VAL A 120 -0.60 13.97 -8.38
C VAL A 120 -1.58 13.13 -7.56
N THR A 121 -2.43 12.38 -8.25
CA THR A 121 -3.31 11.40 -7.62
C THR A 121 -2.49 10.19 -7.17
N GLU A 122 -2.51 9.95 -5.88
CA GLU A 122 -1.99 8.76 -5.24
C GLU A 122 -3.13 7.82 -4.91
N SER A 123 -2.89 6.51 -5.04
CA SER A 123 -3.89 5.50 -4.73
C SER A 123 -3.36 4.49 -3.72
N LEU A 124 -4.17 4.18 -2.70
CA LEU A 124 -3.82 3.27 -1.63
C LEU A 124 -3.59 1.86 -2.19
N LEU A 125 -2.44 1.27 -1.87
CA LEU A 125 -2.11 -0.09 -2.26
C LEU A 125 -2.79 -1.12 -1.36
N ASP A 126 -3.02 -2.31 -1.93
CA ASP A 126 -3.51 -3.45 -1.15
C ASP A 126 -2.32 -4.21 -0.55
N CYS A 127 -1.97 -3.87 0.69
CA CYS A 127 -0.85 -4.46 1.40
C CYS A 127 -1.32 -5.45 2.47
N SER A 128 -0.66 -6.60 2.58
CA SER A 128 -0.95 -7.60 3.61
C SER A 128 0.32 -8.26 4.14
N TRP A 129 0.31 -8.51 5.46
CA TRP A 129 1.36 -9.25 6.14
C TRP A 129 1.18 -10.74 5.92
N THR A 130 2.15 -11.37 5.26
CA THR A 130 2.19 -12.82 5.01
C THR A 130 3.17 -13.49 5.97
N PRO A 131 2.75 -14.52 6.72
CA PRO A 131 3.65 -15.26 7.62
C PRO A 131 4.66 -16.10 6.82
N LYS A 132 5.91 -16.15 7.30
CA LYS A 132 6.98 -16.98 6.70
C LYS A 132 7.54 -18.07 7.63
N GLY A 133 7.28 -17.99 8.93
CA GLY A 133 7.79 -18.91 9.96
C GLY A 133 8.55 -18.17 11.06
N ASN A 134 8.75 -18.79 12.23
CA ASN A 134 9.47 -18.20 13.38
C ASN A 134 8.97 -16.79 13.76
N ASN A 135 7.66 -16.55 13.71
CA ASN A 135 7.02 -15.25 13.91
C ASN A 135 7.51 -14.11 12.98
N THR A 136 8.14 -14.48 11.86
CA THR A 136 8.54 -13.56 10.80
C THR A 136 7.38 -13.37 9.83
N HIS A 137 7.14 -12.12 9.45
CA HIS A 137 6.11 -11.72 8.51
C HIS A 137 6.71 -10.81 7.45
N GLN A 138 6.21 -10.92 6.23
CA GLN A 138 6.59 -10.06 5.11
C GLN A 138 5.39 -9.27 4.63
N LEU A 139 5.56 -7.97 4.45
CA LEU A 139 4.54 -7.10 3.89
C LEU A 139 4.67 -7.10 2.38
N MET A 140 3.66 -7.68 1.72
CA MET A 140 3.53 -7.72 0.28
C MET A 140 2.41 -6.77 -0.11
N CYS A 141 2.54 -6.07 -1.24
CA CYS A 141 1.47 -5.23 -1.74
C CYS A 141 1.14 -5.53 -3.20
N ASN A 142 -0.12 -5.35 -3.56
CA ASN A 142 -0.59 -5.41 -4.93
C ASN A 142 -0.98 -4.00 -5.38
N THR A 143 -0.70 -3.69 -6.66
CA THR A 143 -1.25 -2.48 -7.29
C THR A 143 -2.77 -2.61 -7.43
N ASN A 144 -3.44 -1.49 -7.67
CA ASN A 144 -4.90 -1.47 -7.88
C ASN A 144 -5.36 -2.24 -9.13
N GLN A 145 -4.43 -2.60 -10.00
CA GLN A 145 -4.66 -3.46 -11.17
C GLN A 145 -4.42 -4.95 -10.86
N GLY A 146 -4.15 -5.30 -9.59
CA GLY A 146 -3.90 -6.66 -9.14
C GLY A 146 -2.48 -7.17 -9.43
N GLN A 147 -1.56 -6.31 -9.90
CA GLN A 147 -0.18 -6.71 -10.10
C GLN A 147 0.55 -6.78 -8.75
N ALA A 148 1.07 -7.95 -8.41
CA ALA A 148 1.84 -8.13 -7.19
C ALA A 148 3.20 -7.45 -7.31
N LEU A 149 3.58 -6.71 -6.27
CA LEU A 149 4.99 -6.47 -6.02
C LEU A 149 5.64 -7.81 -5.70
N ASN A 150 6.52 -8.30 -6.57
CA ASN A 150 7.27 -9.54 -6.34
C ASN A 150 8.34 -9.41 -5.24
N LEU A 151 8.39 -8.27 -4.54
CA LEU A 151 9.35 -7.98 -3.48
C LEU A 151 8.62 -7.47 -2.23
N PRO A 152 9.00 -7.94 -1.03
CA PRO A 152 8.44 -7.43 0.21
C PRO A 152 8.88 -5.99 0.44
N ILE A 153 7.95 -5.11 0.82
CA ILE A 153 8.26 -3.72 1.17
C ILE A 153 8.72 -3.57 2.63
N ALA A 154 8.39 -4.53 3.49
CA ALA A 154 8.88 -4.62 4.85
C ALA A 154 8.91 -6.08 5.32
N THR A 155 9.76 -6.37 6.30
CA THR A 155 9.78 -7.64 7.04
C THR A 155 9.76 -7.32 8.53
N LYS A 156 8.92 -8.02 9.31
CA LYS A 156 8.91 -7.89 10.76
C LYS A 156 9.06 -9.23 11.46
N LEU A 157 9.80 -9.23 12.56
CA LEU A 157 9.78 -10.27 13.58
C LEU A 157 8.89 -9.79 14.71
N GLN A 158 7.77 -10.46 14.95
CA GLN A 158 6.84 -10.07 16.01
C GLN A 158 6.95 -11.06 17.18
N GLN A 159 7.16 -10.58 18.39
CA GLN A 159 7.09 -11.47 19.54
C GLN A 159 5.64 -11.96 19.71
N LYS A 160 5.48 -13.28 19.87
CA LYS A 160 4.16 -13.91 19.98
C LYS A 160 3.33 -13.22 21.05
N ASN A 161 2.10 -12.85 20.71
CA ASN A 161 1.15 -12.18 21.60
C ASN A 161 1.66 -10.84 22.20
N SER A 162 2.61 -10.16 21.55
CA SER A 162 3.11 -8.86 21.97
C SER A 162 2.93 -7.80 20.88
N GLY A 163 2.88 -6.53 21.31
CA GLY A 163 3.06 -5.35 20.45
C GLY A 163 4.52 -5.02 20.18
N SER A 164 5.46 -5.86 20.63
CA SER A 164 6.89 -5.70 20.36
C SER A 164 7.26 -6.34 19.03
N CYS A 165 7.80 -5.53 18.14
CA CYS A 165 8.29 -5.96 16.84
C CYS A 165 9.71 -5.46 16.60
N TYR A 166 10.42 -6.17 15.74
CA TYR A 166 11.60 -5.66 15.06
C TYR A 166 11.30 -5.65 13.57
N MET A 167 11.45 -4.50 12.92
CA MET A 167 11.12 -4.30 11.51
C MET A 167 12.33 -3.88 10.69
N ILE A 168 12.43 -4.49 9.52
CA ILE A 168 13.33 -4.12 8.44
C ILE A 168 12.47 -3.57 7.30
N PHE A 169 12.70 -2.32 6.93
CA PHE A 169 12.01 -1.65 5.83
C PHE A 169 12.85 -1.72 4.55
N ASN A 170 12.23 -2.11 3.44
CA ASN A 170 12.91 -2.35 2.17
C ASN A 170 12.60 -1.21 1.19
N GLU A 171 13.28 -0.07 1.36
CA GLU A 171 13.08 1.12 0.51
C GLU A 171 13.28 0.82 -0.98
N ASN A 172 14.22 -0.06 -1.32
CA ASN A 172 14.48 -0.45 -2.70
C ASN A 172 13.27 -1.13 -3.35
N SER A 173 12.47 -1.89 -2.61
CA SER A 173 11.28 -2.56 -3.15
C SER A 173 10.24 -1.56 -3.67
N LEU A 174 10.18 -0.35 -3.12
CA LEU A 174 9.25 0.71 -3.52
C LEU A 174 9.48 1.24 -4.94
N LYS A 175 10.68 0.97 -5.49
CA LYS A 175 11.14 1.41 -6.82
C LYS A 175 10.90 0.37 -7.92
N HIS A 176 10.41 -0.82 -7.58
CA HIS A 176 10.26 -1.93 -8.53
C HIS A 176 8.87 -2.01 -9.20
N ILE A 177 8.01 -1.00 -9.02
CA ILE A 177 6.72 -0.93 -9.73
C ILE A 177 6.91 -0.19 -11.05
N ASP A 178 6.34 -0.75 -12.12
CA ASP A 178 6.27 -0.08 -13.43
C ASP A 178 5.32 1.13 -13.39
N GLY A 179 5.67 2.20 -14.10
CA GLY A 179 4.80 3.37 -14.29
C GLY A 179 4.67 4.32 -13.08
N GLY A 180 5.32 4.03 -11.96
CA GLY A 180 5.32 4.91 -10.78
C GLY A 180 6.22 4.42 -9.65
N THR A 181 5.96 4.92 -8.45
CA THR A 181 6.66 4.52 -7.22
C THR A 181 5.69 4.34 -6.05
N VAL A 182 6.09 3.55 -5.06
CA VAL A 182 5.37 3.46 -3.79
C VAL A 182 5.86 4.54 -2.85
N VAL A 183 4.92 5.26 -2.25
CA VAL A 183 5.18 6.32 -1.28
C VAL A 183 4.58 5.93 0.06
N ILE A 184 5.38 6.08 1.10
CA ILE A 184 4.96 5.99 2.49
C ILE A 184 5.44 7.28 3.15
N ASP A 185 4.53 8.02 3.78
CA ASP A 185 4.82 9.39 4.25
C ASP A 185 5.95 9.46 5.27
N ASN A 186 6.01 8.46 6.14
CA ASN A 186 6.99 8.38 7.20
C ASN A 186 7.70 7.03 7.15
N ALA A 187 9.03 7.06 7.11
CA ALA A 187 9.82 5.85 7.30
C ALA A 187 9.43 5.22 8.64
N PRO A 188 9.12 3.92 8.66
CA PRO A 188 8.66 3.30 9.88
C PRO A 188 9.84 3.09 10.83
N ARG A 189 9.57 3.15 12.13
CA ARG A 189 10.60 2.89 13.15
C ARG A 189 11.00 1.41 13.14
N THR A 190 12.22 1.11 13.58
CA THR A 190 12.73 -0.25 13.70
C THR A 190 11.97 -1.11 14.70
N ASP A 191 11.25 -0.50 15.65
CA ASP A 191 10.43 -1.16 16.66
C ASP A 191 8.93 -1.16 16.35
N ALA A 192 8.52 -0.63 15.20
CA ALA A 192 7.12 -0.60 14.81
C ALA A 192 6.63 -1.99 14.35
N CYS A 193 5.36 -2.28 14.62
CA CYS A 193 4.70 -3.52 14.19
C CYS A 193 3.94 -3.41 12.87
N ASP A 194 3.81 -2.20 12.33
CA ASP A 194 3.22 -1.94 11.03
C ASP A 194 3.89 -0.72 10.40
N ILE A 195 3.65 -0.52 9.12
CA ILE A 195 4.06 0.69 8.40
C ILE A 195 2.87 1.63 8.22
N GLY A 196 3.11 2.89 7.85
CA GLY A 196 2.02 3.76 7.42
C GLY A 196 1.34 3.26 6.12
N PRO A 197 0.21 3.86 5.72
CA PRO A 197 -0.45 3.51 4.47
C PRO A 197 0.50 3.71 3.29
N ALA A 198 0.63 2.67 2.45
CA ALA A 198 1.45 2.71 1.25
C ALA A 198 0.59 3.13 0.05
N TYR A 199 1.03 4.14 -0.69
CA TYR A 199 0.33 4.65 -1.86
C TYR A 199 1.15 4.46 -3.12
N PHE A 200 0.50 4.10 -4.21
CA PHE A 200 1.07 4.21 -5.55
C PHE A 200 0.97 5.64 -6.06
N ARG A 201 2.10 6.20 -6.48
CA ARG A 201 2.19 7.50 -7.16
C ARG A 201 2.67 7.25 -8.59
N ALA A 202 1.80 7.49 -9.57
CA ALA A 202 2.15 7.40 -10.98
C ALA A 202 3.12 8.54 -11.37
N TYR A 203 3.97 8.29 -12.37
CA TYR A 203 4.76 9.37 -12.94
C TYR A 203 3.86 10.37 -13.69
N PRO A 204 4.14 11.69 -13.60
CA PRO A 204 3.38 12.70 -14.33
C PRO A 204 3.37 12.41 -15.83
N GLN A 205 2.19 12.39 -16.44
CA GLN A 205 2.10 12.20 -17.91
C GLN A 205 2.72 13.36 -18.68
N LYS A 206 2.61 14.57 -18.13
CA LYS A 206 3.25 15.78 -18.64
C LYS A 206 3.85 16.55 -17.49
N ARG A 207 4.99 17.18 -17.71
CA ARG A 207 5.64 18.07 -16.75
C ARG A 207 6.48 19.11 -17.48
N VAL A 208 6.81 20.21 -16.79
CA VAL A 208 7.76 21.21 -17.29
C VAL A 208 9.03 21.11 -16.48
N VAL A 209 10.16 20.88 -17.15
CA VAL A 209 11.49 20.80 -16.53
C VAL A 209 12.42 21.70 -17.33
N ASN A 210 13.08 22.64 -16.65
CA ASN A 210 13.95 23.64 -17.27
C ASN A 210 13.28 24.42 -18.44
N GLY A 211 11.98 24.68 -18.33
CA GLY A 211 11.20 25.42 -19.34
C GLY A 211 10.70 24.59 -20.51
N PHE A 212 11.08 23.31 -20.64
CA PHE A 212 10.62 22.42 -21.70
C PHE A 212 9.49 21.50 -21.21
N GLU A 213 8.46 21.33 -22.05
CA GLU A 213 7.42 20.32 -21.81
C GLU A 213 8.01 18.93 -22.07
N GLN A 214 7.88 18.06 -21.07
CA GLN A 214 8.25 16.67 -21.12
C GLN A 214 6.99 15.81 -21.04
N THR A 215 6.84 14.89 -21.98
CA THR A 215 5.74 13.93 -22.02
C THR A 215 6.25 12.53 -21.69
N LEU A 216 5.59 11.85 -20.76
CA LEU A 216 5.94 10.48 -20.37
C LEU A 216 5.66 9.53 -21.53
N LEU A 217 6.63 8.68 -21.85
CA LEU A 217 6.48 7.65 -22.86
C LEU A 217 5.82 6.41 -22.25
N GLN A 218 4.92 5.81 -23.03
CA GLN A 218 4.25 4.57 -22.66
C GLN A 218 5.11 3.41 -23.16
N CYS A 219 5.74 2.72 -22.22
CA CYS A 219 6.74 1.71 -22.54
C CYS A 219 6.41 0.36 -21.90
N GLU A 220 6.71 -0.72 -22.61
CA GLU A 220 6.50 -2.08 -22.16
C GLU A 220 7.69 -2.98 -22.48
N TRP A 221 7.94 -3.95 -21.60
CA TRP A 221 8.93 -4.99 -21.84
C TRP A 221 8.31 -6.14 -22.63
N ARG A 222 8.93 -6.50 -23.76
CA ARG A 222 8.54 -7.63 -24.61
C ARG A 222 9.67 -8.65 -24.64
N ASN A 223 9.38 -9.87 -24.20
CA ASN A 223 10.35 -10.97 -24.24
C ASN A 223 10.62 -11.37 -25.69
N GLN A 224 11.89 -11.42 -26.07
CA GLN A 224 12.35 -11.93 -27.36
C GLN A 224 12.84 -13.38 -27.24
N SER A 225 13.34 -13.75 -26.06
CA SER A 225 13.71 -15.11 -25.66
C SER A 225 13.65 -15.25 -24.14
N GLU A 226 14.00 -16.41 -23.59
CA GLU A 226 14.10 -16.62 -22.13
C GLU A 226 15.14 -15.71 -21.45
N GLN A 227 16.18 -15.30 -22.19
CA GLN A 227 17.30 -14.53 -21.65
C GLN A 227 17.29 -13.06 -22.11
N VAL A 228 16.45 -12.72 -23.08
CA VAL A 228 16.45 -11.40 -23.72
C VAL A 228 15.06 -10.79 -23.73
N SER A 229 14.94 -9.59 -23.16
CA SER A 229 13.74 -8.76 -23.24
C SER A 229 14.10 -7.40 -23.82
N MET A 230 13.21 -6.83 -24.62
CA MET A 230 13.36 -5.50 -25.22
C MET A 230 12.28 -4.58 -24.65
N LYS A 231 12.64 -3.36 -24.26
CA LYS A 231 11.69 -2.34 -23.83
C LYS A 231 11.31 -1.49 -25.04
N TYR A 232 10.04 -1.49 -25.41
CA TYR A 232 9.50 -0.69 -26.49
C TYR A 232 8.68 0.46 -25.93
N CYS A 233 8.82 1.66 -26.50
CA CYS A 233 7.99 2.81 -26.17
C CYS A 233 7.15 3.25 -27.36
N THR A 234 5.93 3.69 -27.06
CA THR A 234 5.02 4.38 -27.99
C THR A 234 4.98 5.88 -27.67
N GLY A 235 4.77 6.69 -28.71
CA GLY A 235 4.24 8.05 -28.53
C GLY A 235 5.24 9.18 -28.32
N ALA A 236 6.51 9.04 -28.72
CA ALA A 236 7.37 10.22 -28.90
C ALA A 236 7.03 10.93 -30.22
N GLN A 237 6.83 12.24 -30.19
CA GLN A 237 6.65 13.02 -31.43
C GLN A 237 7.90 12.83 -32.32
N GLY A 238 7.69 12.38 -33.56
CA GLY A 238 8.77 12.10 -34.51
C GLY A 238 9.02 10.62 -34.81
N TRP A 239 8.35 9.69 -34.11
CA TRP A 239 8.44 8.26 -34.40
C TRP A 239 7.14 7.67 -34.91
N ASN A 240 7.23 6.88 -35.99
CA ASN A 240 6.12 6.05 -36.46
C ASN A 240 6.27 4.64 -35.85
N GLY A 241 5.47 4.35 -34.82
CA GLY A 241 5.37 3.02 -34.21
C GLY A 241 6.19 2.86 -32.93
N ASP A 242 6.38 1.60 -32.54
CA ASP A 242 7.13 1.20 -31.35
C ASP A 242 8.63 1.34 -31.57
N VAL A 243 9.32 1.99 -30.64
CA VAL A 243 10.79 2.10 -30.69
C VAL A 243 11.42 1.40 -29.51
N ALA A 244 12.41 0.56 -29.79
CA ALA A 244 13.20 -0.11 -28.77
C ALA A 244 14.13 0.90 -28.07
N VAL A 245 13.93 1.11 -26.78
CA VAL A 245 14.65 2.11 -25.97
C VAL A 245 15.64 1.50 -24.98
N ALA A 246 15.50 0.21 -24.68
CA ALA A 246 16.38 -0.52 -23.79
C ALA A 246 16.28 -2.01 -24.08
N TYR A 247 17.28 -2.77 -23.65
CA TYR A 247 17.26 -4.22 -23.69
C TYR A 247 17.82 -4.80 -22.40
N ARG A 248 17.39 -6.02 -22.09
CA ARG A 248 17.83 -6.77 -20.92
C ARG A 248 18.40 -8.10 -21.37
N VAL A 249 19.59 -8.44 -20.89
CA VAL A 249 20.20 -9.77 -21.07
C VAL A 249 20.50 -10.35 -19.69
N GLY A 250 19.79 -11.41 -19.32
CA GLY A 250 19.81 -11.94 -17.95
C GLY A 250 19.36 -10.87 -16.94
N ALA A 251 20.20 -10.57 -15.95
CA ALA A 251 19.93 -9.56 -14.91
C ALA A 251 20.36 -8.13 -15.31
N SER A 252 21.09 -7.96 -16.41
CA SER A 252 21.65 -6.67 -16.81
C SER A 252 20.70 -5.93 -17.75
N THR A 253 20.45 -4.65 -17.46
CA THR A 253 19.66 -3.75 -18.32
C THR A 253 20.58 -2.73 -18.97
N HIS A 254 20.43 -2.54 -20.28
CA HIS A 254 21.20 -1.60 -21.09
C HIS A 254 20.24 -0.59 -21.75
N SER A 255 20.54 0.69 -21.59
CA SER A 255 19.77 1.78 -22.21
C SER A 255 20.27 2.07 -23.62
N LEU A 256 19.35 2.33 -24.55
CA LEU A 256 19.65 2.77 -25.92
C LEU A 256 19.39 4.28 -26.10
N VAL A 257 19.03 4.98 -25.02
CA VAL A 257 18.60 6.39 -25.05
C VAL A 257 19.63 7.31 -25.69
N ASP A 258 20.91 7.18 -25.33
CA ASP A 258 21.96 8.04 -25.87
C ASP A 258 22.10 7.89 -27.39
N ALA A 259 22.14 6.64 -27.87
CA ALA A 259 22.20 6.34 -29.30
C ALA A 259 20.94 6.81 -30.06
N LEU A 260 19.76 6.72 -29.44
CA LEU A 260 18.52 7.23 -30.04
C LEU A 260 18.49 8.75 -30.11
N ASN A 261 19.05 9.43 -29.10
CA ASN A 261 19.13 10.88 -29.06
C ASN A 261 20.02 11.46 -30.17
N GLU A 262 21.08 10.76 -30.58
CA GLU A 262 21.90 11.15 -31.74
C GLU A 262 21.08 11.21 -33.05
N GLY A 263 20.02 10.41 -33.16
CA GLY A 263 19.12 10.37 -34.32
C GLY A 263 17.92 11.31 -34.23
N LEU A 264 17.69 11.99 -33.11
CA LEU A 264 16.55 12.89 -32.91
C LEU A 264 16.90 14.32 -33.33
N THR A 265 16.06 14.91 -34.19
CA THR A 265 16.27 16.28 -34.68
C THR A 265 15.48 17.34 -33.90
N ASN A 266 14.32 16.98 -33.32
CA ASN A 266 13.38 17.92 -32.69
C ASN A 266 13.05 17.54 -31.23
N GLY A 267 14.05 17.13 -30.46
CA GLY A 267 13.88 16.84 -29.04
C GLY A 267 14.91 15.85 -28.52
N GLN A 268 14.65 15.34 -27.33
CA GLN A 268 15.45 14.30 -26.69
C GLN A 268 14.60 13.41 -25.80
N LEU A 269 15.01 12.15 -25.71
CA LEU A 269 14.58 11.19 -24.71
C LEU A 269 15.38 11.42 -23.42
N ILE A 270 14.67 11.37 -22.30
CA ILE A 270 15.24 11.59 -20.98
C ILE A 270 14.86 10.40 -20.10
N GLU A 271 15.88 9.65 -19.67
CA GLU A 271 15.76 8.64 -18.64
C GLU A 271 15.95 9.29 -17.26
N ASP A 272 14.85 9.50 -16.52
CA ASP A 272 14.91 10.27 -15.28
C ASP A 272 15.18 9.38 -14.05
N LYS A 273 16.46 9.15 -13.77
CA LYS A 273 16.94 8.39 -12.60
C LYS A 273 16.67 9.08 -11.27
N SER A 274 16.35 10.38 -11.26
CA SER A 274 16.00 11.10 -10.03
C SER A 274 14.64 10.69 -9.49
N LEU A 275 13.70 10.35 -10.39
CA LEU A 275 12.39 9.83 -10.00
C LEU A 275 12.46 8.36 -9.57
N ASN A 276 13.27 7.56 -10.26
CA ASN A 276 13.47 6.16 -9.92
C ASN A 276 14.80 5.65 -10.47
N SER A 277 15.71 5.29 -9.56
CA SER A 277 17.05 4.80 -9.91
C SER A 277 17.08 3.39 -10.48
N THR A 278 16.02 2.59 -10.27
CA THR A 278 15.97 1.17 -10.63
C THR A 278 15.19 0.95 -11.93
N ASN A 279 14.05 1.60 -12.06
CA ASN A 279 13.21 1.58 -13.27
C ASN A 279 12.80 3.02 -13.61
N PRO A 280 13.76 3.81 -14.14
CA PRO A 280 13.51 5.21 -14.46
C PRO A 280 12.40 5.35 -15.52
N PRO A 281 11.48 6.33 -15.35
CA PRO A 281 10.58 6.72 -16.42
C PRO A 281 11.34 7.33 -17.59
N LEU A 282 10.81 7.12 -18.79
CA LEU A 282 11.31 7.73 -20.01
C LEU A 282 10.36 8.85 -20.43
N TYR A 283 10.92 10.04 -20.63
CA TYR A 283 10.20 11.19 -21.14
C TYR A 283 10.74 11.60 -22.50
N PHE A 284 9.88 12.16 -23.34
CA PHE A 284 10.29 12.93 -24.52
C PHE A 284 10.17 14.42 -24.20
N SER A 285 11.25 15.17 -24.42
CA SER A 285 11.31 16.62 -24.30
C SER A 285 11.43 17.21 -25.70
N ALA A 286 10.43 17.96 -26.14
CA ALA A 286 10.53 18.74 -27.38
C ALA A 286 11.42 19.99 -27.14
N TYR A 287 12.18 20.40 -28.17
CA TYR A 287 12.93 21.66 -28.17
C TYR A 287 12.08 22.83 -28.68
#